data_AF-H9FGC1-F1
#
_entry.id   AF-H9FGC1-F1
#
_cell.length_a   1.000
_cell.length_b   1.000
_cell.length_c   1.000
_cell.angle_alpha   90.00
_cell.angle_beta   90.00
_cell.angle_gamma   90.00
#
_symmetry.space_group_name_H-M   'P 1'
#
loop_
_entity.id
_entity.type
_entity.pdbx_description
1 polymer ?
#
loop_
_entity_poly.entity_id
_entity_poly.type
_entity_poly.pdbx_seq_one_letter_code
_entity_poly.pdbx_strand_id
1 'polypeptide(L)' 'LLWDGGTRVLVQLSPQFRGRVAGLCGDFDGDASNDLRSRQGVLEPTAELAAHSWRLSTLCPEPGDLP' A
#
# COMPACT_ATOMS: atom_id res chain seq x y z
N LEU A 1 -6.04 12.31 -9.31
CA LEU A 1 -5.81 10.97 -9.88
C LEU A 1 -5.43 11.16 -11.35
N LEU A 2 -4.35 10.55 -11.79
CA LEU A 2 -3.97 10.49 -13.21
C LEU A 2 -3.84 9.03 -13.60
N TRP A 3 -4.37 8.66 -14.76
CA TRP A 3 -4.31 7.30 -15.30
C TRP A 3 -3.90 7.39 -16.77
N ASP A 4 -3.02 6.48 -17.19
CA ASP A 4 -2.49 6.45 -18.55
C ASP A 4 -3.40 5.74 -19.58
N GLY A 5 -4.56 5.24 -19.15
CA GLY A 5 -5.44 4.42 -20.00
C GLY A 5 -5.05 2.94 -20.03
N GLY A 6 -3.94 2.56 -19.40
CA GLY A 6 -3.43 1.20 -19.28
C GLY A 6 -3.37 0.76 -17.82
N THR A 7 -2.17 0.51 -17.31
CA THR A 7 -1.96 -0.07 -15.97
C THR A 7 -1.34 0.91 -14.98
N ARG A 8 -1.01 2.15 -15.37
CA ARG A 8 -0.32 3.11 -14.48
C ARG A 8 -1.29 4.11 -13.91
N VAL A 9 -1.37 4.14 -12.58
CA VAL A 9 -2.17 5.10 -11.82
C VAL A 9 -1.24 5.93 -10.95
N LEU A 10 -1.36 7.26 -11.05
CA LEU A 10 -0.68 8.21 -10.18
C LEU A 10 -1.69 8.88 -9.26
N VAL A 11 -1.49 8.70 -7.96
CA VAL A 11 -2.27 9.36 -6.91
C VAL A 11 -1.47 10.55 -6.41
N GLN A 12 -2.03 11.76 -6.54
CA GLN A 12 -1.47 12.98 -5.97
C GLN A 12 -2.37 13.43 -4.83
N LEU A 13 -1.76 13.65 -3.67
CA LEU A 13 -2.44 14.15 -2.48
C LEU A 13 -1.98 15.57 -2.19
N SER A 14 -2.92 16.41 -1.77
CA SER A 14 -2.56 17.73 -1.25
C SER A 14 -1.88 17.60 0.13
N PRO A 15 -1.00 18.54 0.52
CA PRO A 15 -0.22 18.44 1.76
C PRO A 15 -1.03 18.27 3.05
N GLN A 16 -2.32 18.65 3.08
CA GLN A 16 -3.18 18.44 4.26
C GLN A 16 -3.44 16.96 4.62
N PHE A 17 -3.06 16.02 3.75
CA PHE A 17 -3.15 14.58 3.98
C PHE A 17 -1.85 13.95 4.49
N ARG A 18 -0.79 14.75 4.68
CA ARG A 18 0.51 14.28 5.20
C ARG A 18 0.33 13.55 6.53
N GLY A 19 0.78 12.30 6.64
CA GLY A 19 0.64 11.46 7.83
C GLY A 19 -0.80 11.09 8.20
N ARG A 20 -1.77 11.22 7.27
CA ARG A 20 -3.21 10.97 7.50
C ARG A 20 -3.80 9.91 6.57
N VAL A 21 -2.94 9.24 5.81
CA VAL A 21 -3.31 8.12 4.94
C VAL A 21 -2.57 6.87 5.39
N ALA A 22 -3.00 5.73 4.89
CA ALA A 22 -2.29 4.47 5.06
C ALA A 22 -2.66 3.56 3.88
N GLY A 23 -1.77 2.65 3.53
CA GLY A 23 -2.02 1.71 2.44
C GLY A 23 -0.73 1.28 1.76
N LEU A 24 -0.90 0.70 0.57
CA LEU A 24 0.21 0.27 -0.29
C LEU A 24 1.12 1.42 -0.76
N CYS A 25 0.67 2.68 -0.63
CA CYS A 25 1.45 3.86 -0.98
C CYS A 25 2.11 4.54 0.25
N GLY A 26 2.12 3.89 1.41
CA GLY A 26 2.66 4.46 2.65
C GLY A 26 1.67 5.38 3.38
N ASP A 27 2.19 6.13 4.35
CA ASP A 27 1.41 7.06 5.19
C ASP A 27 1.58 8.55 4.83
N PHE A 28 2.45 8.81 3.86
CA PHE A 28 2.74 10.14 3.32
C PHE A 28 3.28 11.10 4.40
N ASP A 29 4.06 10.64 5.38
CA ASP A 29 4.70 11.50 6.38
C ASP A 29 6.05 12.11 5.93
N GLY A 30 6.66 11.53 4.89
CA GLY A 30 7.97 11.92 4.32
C GLY A 30 9.15 11.07 4.78
N ASP A 31 8.91 10.00 5.54
CA ASP A 31 9.90 9.02 5.99
C ASP A 31 9.63 7.64 5.36
N ALA A 32 10.33 7.37 4.25
CA ALA A 32 10.20 6.10 3.53
C ALA A 32 10.63 4.87 4.34
N SER A 33 11.33 5.04 5.47
CA SER A 33 11.77 3.89 6.29
C SER A 33 10.63 3.22 7.05
N ASN A 34 9.48 3.89 7.17
CA ASN A 34 8.34 3.42 7.95
C ASN A 34 7.09 3.10 7.10
N ASP A 35 7.15 3.23 5.77
CA ASP A 35 5.99 3.14 4.88
C ASP A 35 5.41 1.71 4.75
N LEU A 36 6.19 0.68 5.08
CA LEU A 36 5.77 -0.72 5.00
C LEU A 36 4.90 -1.15 6.19
N ARG A 37 3.84 -0.40 6.46
CA ARG A 37 2.89 -0.71 7.53
C ARG A 37 1.82 -1.68 7.05
N SER A 38 1.48 -2.64 7.89
CA SER A 38 0.32 -3.50 7.71
C SER A 38 -0.98 -2.71 7.87
N ARG A 39 -2.11 -3.32 7.47
CA ARG A 39 -3.45 -2.76 7.69
C ARG A 39 -3.74 -2.47 9.18
N GLN A 40 -3.08 -3.16 10.10
CA GLN A 40 -3.18 -2.96 11.55
C GLN A 40 -2.21 -1.88 12.08
N GLY A 41 -1.40 -1.27 11.20
CA GLY A 41 -0.45 -0.20 11.54
C GLY A 41 0.92 -0.70 12.03
N VAL A 42 1.19 -2.00 12.00
CA VAL A 42 2.46 -2.60 12.41
C VAL A 42 3.48 -2.48 11.28
N LEU A 43 4.72 -2.11 11.58
CA LEU A 43 5.79 -2.10 10.58
C LEU A 43 6.19 -3.53 10.22
N GLU A 44 6.04 -3.89 8.95
CA GLU A 44 6.41 -5.20 8.41
C GLU A 44 7.86 -5.21 7.89
N PRO A 45 8.56 -6.35 7.96
CA PRO A 45 9.96 -6.44 7.54
C PRO A 45 10.11 -6.51 6.01
N THR A 46 9.05 -6.83 5.27
CA THR A 46 9.09 -6.92 3.80
C THR A 46 7.85 -6.29 3.17
N ALA A 47 7.99 -5.89 1.89
CA ALA A 47 6.91 -5.28 1.13
C ALA A 47 5.78 -6.26 0.85
N GLU A 48 6.09 -7.55 0.70
CA GLU A 48 5.12 -8.62 0.49
C GLU A 48 4.20 -8.73 1.71
N LEU A 49 4.76 -8.89 2.92
CA LEU A 49 3.96 -9.00 4.14
C LEU A 49 3.05 -7.78 4.35
N ALA A 50 3.58 -6.58 4.11
CA ALA A 50 2.77 -5.37 4.11
C ALA A 50 1.63 -5.46 3.08
N ALA A 51 1.93 -5.76 1.83
CA ALA A 51 0.95 -5.83 0.74
C ALA A 51 -0.14 -6.87 0.99
N HIS A 52 0.22 -8.06 1.49
CA HIS A 52 -0.72 -9.12 1.85
C HIS A 52 -1.71 -8.69 2.93
N SER A 53 -1.26 -7.93 3.93
CA SER A 53 -2.15 -7.40 4.98
C SER A 53 -3.20 -6.43 4.44
N TRP A 54 -2.94 -5.78 3.30
CA TRP A 54 -3.82 -4.82 2.66
C TRP A 54 -4.85 -5.45 1.72
N ARG A 55 -4.87 -6.77 1.55
CA ARG A 55 -5.92 -7.47 0.76
C ARG A 55 -7.32 -7.14 1.29
N LEU A 56 -8.26 -6.94 0.37
CA LEU A 56 -9.66 -6.66 0.71
C LEU A 56 -10.46 -7.92 1.01
N SER A 57 -10.10 -9.03 0.36
CA SER A 57 -10.74 -10.33 0.54
C SER A 57 -9.70 -11.33 1.05
N THR A 58 -10.09 -12.13 2.04
CA THR A 58 -9.31 -13.27 2.51
C THR A 58 -9.29 -14.44 1.54
N LEU A 59 -10.14 -14.39 0.50
CA LEU A 59 -10.22 -15.37 -0.57
C LEU A 59 -9.28 -15.04 -1.75
N CYS A 60 -8.53 -13.93 -1.69
CA CYS A 60 -7.50 -13.65 -2.66
C CYS A 60 -6.37 -14.69 -2.50
N PRO A 61 -6.00 -15.43 -3.58
CA PRO A 61 -4.90 -16.38 -3.53
C PRO A 61 -3.58 -15.64 -3.33
N GLU A 62 -2.61 -16.32 -2.70
CA GLU A 62 -1.26 -15.78 -2.58
C GLU A 62 -0.51 -16.00 -3.91
N PRO A 63 0.48 -15.15 -4.24
CA PRO A 63 1.35 -15.37 -5.38
C PRO A 63 2.04 -16.74 -5.27
N GLY A 64 1.71 -17.65 -6.19
CA GLY A 64 2.22 -19.03 -6.20
C GLY A 64 1.21 -20.10 -5.82
N ASP A 65 0.00 -19.73 -5.36
CA ASP A 65 -1.10 -20.68 -5.08
C ASP A 65 -1.85 -21.13 -6.35
N LEU A 66 -1.58 -20.52 -7.50
CA LEU A 66 -2.17 -20.90 -8.78
C LEU A 66 -1.31 -21.99 -9.44
N PRO A 67 -1.89 -23.17 -9.77
CA PRO A 67 -1.20 -24.21 -10.52
C PRO A 67 -0.87 -23.80 -11.95
#